data_AF-A0A017TI20-F1
#
_entry.id   AF-A0A017TI20-F1
#
_cell.length_a   1.000
_cell.length_b   1.000
_cell.length_c   1.000
_cell.angle_alpha   90.00
_cell.angle_beta   90.00
_cell.angle_gamma   90.00
#
_symmetry.space_group_name_H-M   'P 1'
#
loop_
_entity.id
_entity.type
_entity.pdbx_description
1 polymer ?
#
loop_
_entity_poly.entity_id
_entity_poly.type
_entity_poly.pdbx_seq_one_letter_code
_entity_poly.pdbx_strand_id
1 'polypeptide(L)'
;MGAVPTLSFTLPLAQGRRPDRKDVDVANRTVQPYAGPRTVDVTALSEILIDLPPGALRGLRHEQEGLGPVLVELATSLPGYAAAVSLAPELDQQIRDCTARVEMLDGVGHVIEKLAEVVRESRAMYVHEREVLIAQVADGVRSAARRKDESLLAPFEKTVAYNAQNGLRAAKTRRRNLAAAEAEAAAEAEAAEAAAEAEAAAKGEAAEAEAAQATQATQAEQAAQAAQAAQAARAAQVTPVALVQGAGA
;
A
#
# COMPACT_ATOMS: atom_id res chain seq x y z
N MET A 1 -34.03 1.56 -44.87
CA MET A 1 -32.60 1.67 -44.51
C MET A 1 -32.18 3.11 -44.73
N GLY A 2 -32.22 3.93 -43.68
CA GLY A 2 -31.85 5.35 -43.74
C GLY A 2 -30.36 5.52 -43.46
N ALA A 3 -29.64 6.22 -44.34
CA ALA A 3 -28.23 6.54 -44.16
C ALA A 3 -28.05 7.39 -42.89
N VAL A 4 -27.22 6.91 -41.96
CA VAL A 4 -26.86 7.67 -40.75
C VAL A 4 -25.88 8.77 -41.17
N PRO A 5 -26.20 10.07 -40.94
CA PRO A 5 -25.33 11.15 -41.36
C PRO A 5 -24.01 11.11 -40.57
N THR A 6 -22.90 10.92 -41.29
CA THR A 6 -21.55 11.01 -40.73
C THR A 6 -21.24 12.49 -40.49
N LEU A 7 -21.25 12.93 -39.23
CA LEU A 7 -20.86 14.29 -38.85
C LEU A 7 -19.34 14.43 -38.98
N SER A 8 -18.88 14.81 -40.17
CA SER A 8 -17.48 15.18 -40.42
C SER A 8 -17.22 16.59 -39.88
N PHE A 9 -16.52 16.67 -38.74
CA PHE A 9 -16.11 17.93 -38.12
C PHE A 9 -14.73 18.34 -38.68
N THR A 10 -14.74 19.12 -39.77
CA THR A 10 -13.51 19.66 -40.36
C THR A 10 -13.09 20.93 -39.62
N LEU A 11 -12.16 20.80 -38.66
CA LEU A 11 -11.58 21.96 -37.98
C LEU A 11 -10.69 22.75 -38.95
N PRO A 12 -10.92 24.06 -39.16
CA PRO A 12 -10.05 24.89 -39.97
C PRO A 12 -8.69 25.02 -39.27
N LEU A 13 -7.66 24.45 -39.89
CA LEU A 13 -6.27 24.68 -39.50
C LEU A 13 -5.92 26.15 -39.77
N ALA A 14 -6.03 26.99 -38.74
CA ALA A 14 -5.58 28.37 -38.78
C ALA A 14 -4.06 28.42 -39.03
N GLN A 15 -3.67 28.82 -40.24
CA GLN A 15 -2.28 29.06 -40.63
C GLN A 15 -1.79 30.40 -40.06
N GLY A 16 -1.61 30.48 -38.74
CA GLY A 16 -1.00 31.61 -38.04
C GLY A 16 0.50 31.39 -37.82
N ARG A 17 1.32 32.41 -38.12
CA ARG A 17 2.78 32.44 -37.96
C ARG A 17 3.26 31.81 -36.64
N ARG A 18 4.21 30.88 -36.75
CA ARG A 18 4.94 30.33 -35.60
C ARG A 18 5.88 31.40 -35.01
N PRO A 19 5.78 31.75 -33.72
CA PRO A 19 6.83 32.51 -33.07
C PRO A 19 8.08 31.64 -32.92
N ASP A 20 9.25 32.19 -33.23
CA ASP A 20 10.56 31.57 -32.93
C ASP A 20 10.70 31.45 -31.40
N ARG A 21 10.50 30.23 -30.90
CA ARG A 21 10.39 29.90 -29.49
C ARG A 21 11.37 28.77 -29.19
N LYS A 22 12.66 29.10 -29.03
CA LYS A 22 13.68 28.07 -28.76
C LYS A 22 13.79 27.66 -27.28
N ASP A 23 13.22 28.41 -26.33
CA ASP A 23 13.44 28.14 -24.89
C ASP A 23 12.19 28.17 -23.99
N VAL A 24 10.98 28.03 -24.54
CA VAL A 24 9.75 27.93 -23.72
C VAL A 24 8.95 26.70 -24.15
N ASP A 25 8.66 25.80 -23.20
CA ASP A 25 7.77 24.64 -23.30
C ASP A 25 8.35 23.27 -23.68
N VAL A 26 9.43 22.82 -23.01
CA VAL A 26 9.69 21.36 -22.89
C VAL A 26 8.73 20.72 -21.87
N ALA A 27 8.26 21.48 -20.86
CA ALA A 27 7.36 20.99 -19.81
C ALA A 27 5.87 20.92 -20.22
N ASN A 28 5.47 21.56 -21.33
CA ASN A 28 4.10 21.53 -21.87
C ASN A 28 3.95 20.47 -22.99
N ARG A 29 4.93 19.58 -23.16
CA ARG A 29 5.06 18.62 -24.26
C ARG A 29 4.51 17.22 -23.94
N THR A 30 3.71 17.08 -22.88
CA THR A 30 3.31 15.79 -22.33
C THR A 30 1.89 15.34 -22.66
N VAL A 31 1.05 16.21 -23.26
CA VAL A 31 -0.25 15.78 -23.80
C VAL A 31 -0.09 15.50 -25.29
N GLN A 32 0.16 14.24 -25.63
CA GLN A 32 0.15 13.81 -27.02
C GLN A 32 -1.28 13.42 -27.42
N PRO A 33 -1.79 13.90 -28.57
CA PRO A 33 -3.07 13.43 -29.09
C PRO A 33 -3.05 11.90 -29.24
N TYR A 34 -4.12 11.24 -28.83
CA TYR A 34 -4.25 9.80 -28.99
C TYR A 34 -4.14 9.42 -30.49
N ALA A 35 -3.12 8.61 -30.79
CA ALA A 35 -2.77 8.19 -32.15
C ALA A 35 -3.37 6.82 -32.53
N GLY A 36 -4.04 6.14 -31.59
CA GLY A 36 -4.66 4.85 -31.85
C GLY A 36 -6.00 4.93 -32.59
N PRO A 37 -6.63 3.78 -32.86
CA PRO A 37 -7.91 3.70 -33.56
C PRO A 37 -9.01 4.39 -32.75
N ARG A 38 -9.84 5.21 -33.42
CA ARG A 38 -10.92 6.00 -32.79
C ARG A 38 -12.30 5.37 -32.93
N THR A 39 -12.41 4.38 -33.80
CA THR A 39 -13.64 3.66 -34.11
C THR A 39 -13.35 2.18 -33.96
N VAL A 40 -14.20 1.48 -33.21
CA VAL A 40 -14.16 0.03 -33.09
C VAL A 40 -15.45 -0.47 -33.71
N ASP A 41 -15.33 -1.16 -34.85
CA ASP A 41 -16.48 -1.81 -35.48
C ASP A 41 -16.63 -3.22 -34.91
N VAL A 42 -17.76 -3.46 -34.23
CA VAL A 42 -18.10 -4.76 -33.62
C VAL A 42 -19.21 -5.47 -34.40
N THR A 43 -19.58 -4.98 -35.58
CA THR A 43 -20.66 -5.57 -36.40
C THR A 43 -20.39 -7.04 -36.72
N ALA A 44 -19.12 -7.39 -36.98
CA ALA A 44 -18.72 -8.78 -37.22
C ALA A 44 -18.92 -9.72 -36.02
N LEU A 45 -19.02 -9.18 -34.79
CA LEU A 45 -19.23 -9.95 -33.57
C LEU A 45 -20.70 -9.99 -33.13
N SER A 46 -21.61 -9.42 -33.92
CA SER A 46 -23.03 -9.30 -33.55
C SER A 46 -23.72 -10.64 -33.22
N GLU A 47 -23.29 -11.74 -33.84
CA GLU A 47 -23.81 -13.08 -33.58
C GLU A 47 -23.28 -13.71 -32.27
N ILE A 48 -22.14 -13.23 -31.75
CA ILE A 48 -21.47 -13.78 -30.55
C ILE A 48 -21.63 -12.91 -29.31
N LEU A 49 -22.00 -11.64 -29.46
CA LEU A 49 -22.19 -10.71 -28.35
C LEU A 49 -23.45 -11.06 -27.56
N ILE A 50 -23.30 -11.25 -26.26
CA ILE A 50 -24.39 -11.60 -25.35
C ILE A 50 -24.48 -10.54 -24.25
N ASP A 51 -25.64 -9.91 -24.12
CA ASP A 51 -25.94 -9.01 -23.01
C ASP A 51 -26.48 -9.82 -21.82
N LEU A 52 -25.71 -9.85 -20.73
CA LEU A 52 -26.04 -10.60 -19.52
C LEU A 52 -26.61 -9.64 -18.46
N PRO A 53 -27.71 -9.99 -17.77
CA PRO A 53 -28.25 -9.14 -16.72
C PRO A 53 -27.29 -9.05 -15.52
N PRO A 54 -27.39 -7.98 -14.70
CA PRO A 54 -26.50 -7.79 -13.55
C PRO A 54 -26.57 -8.99 -12.60
N GLY A 55 -25.41 -9.58 -12.28
CA GLY A 55 -25.29 -10.75 -11.42
C GLY A 55 -25.29 -12.11 -12.15
N ALA A 56 -25.62 -12.16 -13.44
CA ALA A 56 -25.59 -13.41 -14.23
C ALA A 56 -24.19 -13.97 -14.46
N LEU A 57 -23.14 -13.19 -14.20
CA LEU A 57 -21.75 -13.69 -14.20
C LEU A 57 -21.47 -14.65 -13.04
N ARG A 58 -22.29 -14.65 -11.98
CA ARG A 58 -22.07 -15.48 -10.80
C ARG A 58 -22.25 -16.96 -11.14
N GLY A 59 -21.18 -17.73 -11.01
CA GLY A 59 -21.19 -19.17 -11.26
C GLY A 59 -20.77 -19.58 -12.67
N LEU A 60 -20.50 -18.62 -13.57
CA LEU A 60 -19.78 -18.92 -14.81
C LEU A 60 -18.36 -19.37 -14.49
N ARG A 61 -17.86 -20.34 -15.25
CA ARG A 61 -16.48 -20.81 -15.12
C ARG A 61 -15.56 -19.84 -15.84
N HIS A 62 -14.37 -19.64 -15.28
CA HIS A 62 -13.32 -18.82 -15.87
C HIS A 62 -12.20 -19.71 -16.39
N GLU A 63 -11.47 -19.19 -17.38
CA GLU A 63 -10.21 -19.77 -17.80
C GLU A 63 -9.28 -19.95 -16.60
N GLN A 64 -8.58 -21.09 -16.57
CA GLN A 64 -7.62 -21.43 -15.52
C GLN A 64 -6.21 -21.35 -16.09
N GLU A 65 -5.25 -21.10 -15.22
CA GLU A 65 -3.83 -21.15 -15.59
C GLU A 65 -3.48 -22.54 -16.15
N GLY A 66 -2.78 -22.57 -17.29
CA GLY A 66 -2.41 -23.81 -17.97
C GLY A 66 -3.40 -24.34 -19.00
N LEU A 67 -4.43 -23.57 -19.40
CA LEU A 67 -5.36 -23.99 -20.47
C LEU A 67 -4.66 -24.25 -21.81
N GLY A 68 -3.66 -23.44 -22.18
CA GLY A 68 -2.93 -23.58 -23.45
C GLY A 68 -2.35 -24.98 -23.69
N PRO A 69 -1.50 -25.51 -22.78
CA PRO A 69 -1.03 -26.90 -22.86
C PRO A 69 -2.15 -27.94 -22.97
N VAL A 70 -3.27 -27.75 -22.26
CA VAL A 70 -4.43 -28.65 -22.32
C VAL A 70 -5.08 -28.63 -23.71
N LEU A 71 -5.24 -27.45 -24.34
CA LEU A 71 -5.78 -27.35 -25.69
C LEU A 71 -4.90 -28.06 -26.72
N VAL A 72 -3.58 -27.98 -26.58
CA VAL A 72 -2.62 -28.69 -27.45
C VAL A 72 -2.72 -30.21 -27.26
N GLU A 73 -2.81 -30.66 -26.01
CA GLU A 73 -3.00 -32.08 -25.68
C GLU A 73 -4.30 -32.63 -26.26
N LEU A 74 -5.41 -31.90 -26.07
CA LEU A 74 -6.73 -32.25 -26.61
C LEU A 74 -6.70 -32.31 -28.14
N ALA A 75 -6.15 -31.29 -28.81
CA ALA A 75 -6.06 -31.26 -30.27
C ALA A 75 -5.26 -32.42 -30.87
N THR A 76 -4.27 -32.93 -30.13
CA THR A 76 -3.42 -34.05 -30.57
C THR A 76 -4.04 -35.41 -30.26
N SER A 77 -4.63 -35.57 -29.07
CA SER A 77 -5.05 -36.86 -28.53
C SER A 77 -6.51 -37.21 -28.87
N LEU A 78 -7.39 -36.21 -28.91
CA LEU A 78 -8.83 -36.43 -29.09
C LEU A 78 -9.16 -37.16 -30.40
N PRO A 79 -8.56 -36.86 -31.57
CA PRO A 79 -8.82 -37.60 -32.81
C PRO A 79 -8.51 -39.10 -32.72
N GLY A 80 -7.52 -39.50 -31.92
CA GLY A 80 -7.13 -40.90 -31.75
C GLY A 80 -7.94 -41.67 -30.69
N TYR A 81 -8.41 -40.97 -29.65
CA TYR A 81 -9.04 -41.60 -28.48
C TYR A 81 -10.54 -41.33 -28.32
N ALA A 82 -11.15 -40.43 -29.11
CA ALA A 82 -12.56 -40.05 -28.95
C ALA A 82 -13.52 -41.24 -28.93
N ALA A 83 -13.36 -42.18 -29.86
CA ALA A 83 -14.21 -43.37 -29.95
C ALA A 83 -14.10 -44.28 -28.73
N ALA A 84 -12.89 -44.40 -28.15
CA ALA A 84 -12.66 -45.22 -26.97
C ALA A 84 -13.31 -44.63 -25.70
N VAL A 85 -13.44 -43.31 -25.64
CA VAL A 85 -14.04 -42.58 -24.51
C VAL A 85 -15.53 -42.25 -24.76
N SER A 86 -16.11 -42.72 -25.87
CA SER A 86 -17.49 -42.39 -26.29
C SER A 86 -17.75 -40.88 -26.41
N LEU A 87 -16.75 -40.10 -26.82
CA LEU A 87 -16.90 -38.66 -27.08
C LEU A 87 -17.39 -38.43 -28.51
N ALA A 88 -18.24 -37.41 -28.67
CA ALA A 88 -18.70 -36.97 -29.98
C ALA A 88 -17.50 -36.41 -30.79
N PRO A 89 -17.33 -36.80 -32.07
CA PRO A 89 -16.21 -36.32 -32.88
C PRO A 89 -16.25 -34.80 -33.13
N GLU A 90 -17.43 -34.17 -33.01
CA GLU A 90 -17.62 -32.73 -33.18
C GLU A 90 -17.08 -31.90 -32.00
N LEU A 91 -16.77 -32.52 -30.86
CA LEU A 91 -16.37 -31.81 -29.64
C LEU A 91 -15.05 -31.04 -29.81
N ASP A 92 -14.07 -31.60 -30.55
CA ASP A 92 -12.82 -30.88 -30.85
C ASP A 92 -13.10 -29.59 -31.63
N GLN A 93 -13.97 -29.66 -32.63
CA GLN A 93 -14.35 -28.48 -33.42
C GLN A 93 -15.06 -27.44 -32.55
N GLN A 94 -15.98 -27.88 -31.67
CA GLN A 94 -16.67 -26.96 -30.76
C GLN A 94 -15.71 -26.25 -29.80
N ILE A 95 -14.70 -26.96 -29.28
CA ILE A 95 -13.68 -26.36 -28.40
C ILE A 95 -12.87 -25.31 -29.19
N ARG A 96 -12.45 -25.63 -30.42
CA ARG A 96 -11.72 -24.69 -31.29
C ARG A 96 -12.56 -23.45 -31.60
N ASP A 97 -13.82 -23.63 -31.96
CA ASP A 97 -14.74 -22.53 -32.27
C ASP A 97 -14.97 -21.62 -31.05
N CYS A 98 -15.16 -22.20 -29.87
CA CYS A 98 -15.29 -21.45 -28.62
C CYS A 98 -14.00 -20.68 -28.29
N THR A 99 -12.84 -21.31 -28.44
CA THR A 99 -11.53 -20.67 -28.20
C THR A 99 -11.33 -19.48 -29.15
N ALA A 100 -11.58 -19.68 -30.45
CA ALA A 100 -11.48 -18.61 -31.44
C ALA A 100 -12.45 -17.46 -31.15
N ARG A 101 -13.66 -17.74 -30.67
CA ARG A 101 -14.62 -16.69 -30.26
C ARG A 101 -14.12 -15.89 -29.06
N VAL A 102 -13.54 -16.54 -28.06
CA VAL A 102 -12.94 -15.86 -26.90
C VAL A 102 -11.79 -14.96 -27.35
N GLU A 103 -10.86 -15.48 -28.16
CA GLU A 103 -9.74 -14.68 -28.69
C GLU A 103 -10.19 -13.45 -29.50
N MET A 104 -11.24 -13.58 -30.31
CA MET A 104 -11.85 -12.45 -31.02
C MET A 104 -12.43 -11.40 -30.07
N LEU A 105 -13.12 -11.84 -29.01
CA LEU A 105 -13.69 -10.95 -27.99
C LEU A 105 -12.59 -10.24 -27.21
N ASP A 106 -11.53 -10.93 -26.81
CA ASP A 106 -10.41 -10.37 -26.05
C ASP A 106 -9.65 -9.33 -26.87
N GLY A 107 -9.38 -9.63 -28.15
CA GLY A 107 -8.72 -8.69 -29.06
C GLY A 107 -9.47 -7.36 -29.19
N VAL A 108 -10.80 -7.40 -29.35
CA VAL A 108 -11.65 -6.21 -29.38
C VAL A 108 -11.76 -5.57 -27.98
N GLY A 109 -11.86 -6.38 -26.93
CA GLY A 109 -11.91 -5.96 -25.54
C GLY A 109 -10.75 -5.06 -25.16
N HIS A 110 -9.51 -5.45 -25.47
CA HIS A 110 -8.32 -4.64 -25.20
C HIS A 110 -8.34 -3.26 -25.89
N VAL A 111 -8.86 -3.18 -27.12
CA VAL A 111 -8.98 -1.89 -27.82
C VAL A 111 -10.04 -1.01 -27.15
N ILE A 112 -11.17 -1.57 -26.76
CA ILE A 112 -12.23 -0.86 -26.03
C ILE A 112 -11.73 -0.38 -24.66
N GLU A 113 -11.02 -1.23 -23.91
CA GLU A 113 -10.42 -0.89 -22.63
C GLU A 113 -9.45 0.27 -22.78
N LYS A 114 -8.59 0.24 -23.80
CA LYS A 114 -7.65 1.34 -24.06
C LYS A 114 -8.39 2.64 -24.41
N LEU A 115 -9.44 2.56 -25.22
CA LEU A 115 -10.28 3.73 -25.53
C LEU A 115 -10.98 4.29 -24.28
N ALA A 116 -11.51 3.41 -23.41
CA ALA A 116 -12.14 3.81 -22.16
C ALA A 116 -11.12 4.46 -21.20
N GLU A 117 -9.89 3.97 -21.16
CA GLU A 117 -8.78 4.61 -20.44
C GLU A 117 -8.52 6.02 -20.98
N VAL A 118 -8.32 6.18 -22.29
CA VAL A 118 -8.09 7.48 -22.93
C VAL A 118 -9.22 8.47 -22.65
N VAL A 119 -10.48 8.03 -22.65
CA VAL A 119 -11.64 8.87 -22.29
C VAL A 119 -11.57 9.30 -20.83
N ARG A 120 -11.23 8.40 -19.90
CA ARG A 120 -11.08 8.74 -18.47
C ARG A 120 -9.94 9.74 -18.25
N GLU A 121 -8.79 9.53 -18.90
CA GLU A 121 -7.64 10.44 -18.85
C GLU A 121 -7.98 11.82 -19.42
N SER A 122 -8.62 11.85 -20.60
CA SER A 122 -9.06 13.10 -21.24
C SER A 122 -10.03 13.85 -20.34
N ARG A 123 -10.98 13.16 -19.70
CA ARG A 123 -11.89 13.76 -18.72
C ARG A 123 -11.12 14.33 -17.53
N ALA A 124 -10.15 13.60 -16.99
CA ALA A 124 -9.34 14.09 -15.87
C ALA A 124 -8.57 15.36 -16.25
N MET A 125 -8.01 15.41 -17.46
CA MET A 125 -7.33 16.59 -17.98
C MET A 125 -8.28 17.79 -18.09
N TYR A 126 -9.44 17.63 -18.72
CA TYR A 126 -10.41 18.74 -18.85
C TYR A 126 -10.99 19.18 -17.49
N VAL A 127 -11.14 18.25 -16.54
CA VAL A 127 -11.49 18.62 -15.16
C VAL A 127 -10.38 19.47 -14.56
N HIS A 128 -9.11 19.07 -14.68
CA HIS A 128 -7.98 19.84 -14.19
C HIS A 128 -7.95 21.25 -14.79
N GLU A 129 -8.05 21.38 -16.12
CA GLU A 129 -8.11 22.67 -16.82
C GLU A 129 -9.23 23.56 -16.27
N ARG A 130 -10.44 22.98 -16.08
CA ARG A 130 -11.57 23.70 -15.50
C ARG A 130 -11.26 24.19 -14.09
N GLU A 131 -10.67 23.37 -13.24
CA GLU A 131 -10.31 23.77 -11.87
C GLU A 131 -9.24 24.89 -11.86
N VAL A 132 -8.27 24.83 -12.78
CA VAL A 132 -7.26 25.89 -12.96
C VAL A 132 -7.93 27.21 -13.34
N LEU A 133 -8.87 27.19 -14.29
CA LEU A 133 -9.62 28.39 -14.68
C LEU A 133 -10.44 28.96 -13.52
N ILE A 134 -11.12 28.10 -12.75
CA ILE A 134 -11.87 28.52 -11.54
C ILE A 134 -10.94 29.18 -10.52
N ALA A 135 -9.75 28.62 -10.31
CA ALA A 135 -8.76 29.19 -9.39
C ALA A 135 -8.28 30.57 -9.86
N GLN A 136 -7.95 30.72 -11.15
CA GLN A 136 -7.56 32.01 -11.73
C GLN A 136 -8.64 33.08 -11.54
N VAL A 137 -9.92 32.73 -11.74
CA VAL A 137 -11.05 33.64 -11.49
C VAL A 137 -11.12 34.02 -10.01
N ALA A 138 -11.05 33.05 -9.10
CA ALA A 138 -11.10 33.30 -7.65
C ALA A 138 -9.97 34.23 -7.20
N ASP A 139 -8.75 34.00 -7.67
CA ASP A 139 -7.58 34.81 -7.32
C ASP A 139 -7.64 36.21 -7.94
N GLY A 140 -8.11 36.32 -9.18
CA GLY A 140 -8.37 37.60 -9.84
C GLY A 140 -9.37 38.46 -9.06
N VAL A 141 -10.49 37.86 -8.62
CA VAL A 141 -11.52 38.53 -7.81
C VAL A 141 -10.97 38.96 -6.46
N ARG A 142 -10.28 38.08 -5.73
CA ARG A 142 -9.64 38.43 -4.43
C ARG A 142 -8.64 39.57 -4.58
N SER A 143 -7.80 39.52 -5.62
CA SER A 143 -6.81 40.55 -5.89
C SER A 143 -7.45 41.90 -6.24
N ALA A 144 -8.51 41.89 -7.05
CA ALA A 144 -9.28 43.08 -7.40
C ALA A 144 -9.99 43.68 -6.17
N ALA A 145 -10.62 42.85 -5.35
CA ALA A 145 -11.30 43.28 -4.13
C ALA A 145 -10.35 44.01 -3.17
N ARG A 146 -9.19 43.40 -2.90
CA ARG A 146 -8.15 43.98 -2.04
C ARG A 146 -7.58 45.31 -2.53
N ARG A 147 -7.56 45.54 -3.84
CA ARG A 147 -6.91 46.73 -4.45
C ARG A 147 -7.89 47.83 -4.82
N LYS A 148 -9.16 47.50 -5.08
CA LYS A 148 -10.15 48.41 -5.66
C LYS A 148 -11.37 48.56 -4.76
N ASP A 149 -12.16 47.50 -4.61
CA ASP A 149 -13.42 47.52 -3.87
C ASP A 149 -13.80 46.13 -3.35
N GLU A 150 -13.99 46.01 -2.04
CA GLU A 150 -14.36 44.76 -1.36
C GLU A 150 -15.75 44.26 -1.78
N SER A 151 -16.64 45.13 -2.27
CA SER A 151 -17.98 44.77 -2.75
C SER A 151 -17.95 43.75 -3.90
N LEU A 152 -16.81 43.64 -4.60
CA LEU A 152 -16.58 42.68 -5.67
C LEU A 152 -16.59 41.22 -5.19
N LEU A 153 -16.41 40.95 -3.89
CA LEU A 153 -16.46 39.58 -3.37
C LEU A 153 -17.89 39.01 -3.32
N ALA A 154 -18.89 39.83 -3.02
CA ALA A 154 -20.27 39.39 -2.80
C ALA A 154 -20.83 38.51 -3.95
N PRO A 155 -20.72 38.89 -5.24
CA PRO A 155 -21.22 38.04 -6.33
C PRO A 155 -20.42 36.74 -6.54
N PHE A 156 -19.19 36.64 -6.02
CA PHE A 156 -18.28 35.50 -6.22
C PHE A 156 -18.01 34.69 -4.96
N GLU A 157 -18.80 34.89 -3.89
CA GLU A 157 -18.59 34.23 -2.59
C GLU A 157 -18.47 32.71 -2.73
N LYS A 158 -19.35 32.09 -3.52
CA LYS A 158 -19.34 30.63 -3.76
C LYS A 158 -18.07 30.16 -4.45
N THR A 159 -17.58 30.89 -5.44
CA THR A 159 -16.35 30.57 -6.18
C THR A 159 -15.13 30.69 -5.27
N VAL A 160 -15.07 31.77 -4.49
CA VAL A 160 -13.99 32.00 -3.51
C VAL A 160 -13.99 30.94 -2.42
N ALA A 161 -15.16 30.57 -1.90
CA ALA A 161 -15.33 29.52 -0.90
C ALA A 161 -14.97 28.14 -1.45
N TYR A 162 -15.41 27.80 -2.66
CA TYR A 162 -15.06 26.54 -3.33
C TYR A 162 -13.55 26.40 -3.50
N ASN A 163 -12.87 27.42 -4.02
CA ASN A 163 -11.41 27.39 -4.19
C ASN A 163 -10.66 27.29 -2.84
N ALA A 164 -11.22 27.83 -1.76
CA ALA A 164 -10.61 27.75 -0.42
C ALA A 164 -10.68 26.36 0.22
N GLN A 165 -11.56 25.45 -0.26
CA GLN A 165 -11.76 24.13 0.36
C GLN A 165 -10.47 23.31 0.45
N ASN A 166 -9.64 23.33 -0.59
CA ASN A 166 -8.37 22.60 -0.61
C ASN A 166 -7.39 23.12 0.45
N GLY A 167 -7.32 24.45 0.62
CA GLY A 167 -6.51 25.08 1.67
C GLY A 167 -6.99 24.70 3.07
N LEU A 168 -8.32 24.70 3.29
CA LEU A 168 -8.90 24.30 4.57
C LEU A 168 -8.62 22.83 4.91
N ARG A 169 -8.74 21.92 3.93
CA ARG A 169 -8.40 20.50 4.11
C ARG A 169 -6.91 20.32 4.41
N ALA A 170 -6.03 20.99 3.67
CA ALA A 170 -4.59 20.92 3.89
C ALA A 170 -4.20 21.45 5.30
N ALA A 171 -4.79 22.56 5.72
CA ALA A 171 -4.59 23.09 7.07
C ALA A 171 -5.07 22.11 8.15
N LYS A 172 -6.24 21.48 7.96
CA LYS A 172 -6.77 20.45 8.86
C LYS A 172 -5.82 19.25 8.96
N THR A 173 -5.30 18.75 7.83
CA THR A 173 -4.33 17.64 7.82
C THR A 173 -3.03 18.01 8.52
N ARG A 174 -2.48 19.21 8.27
CA ARG A 174 -1.27 19.68 8.96
C ARG A 174 -1.45 19.74 10.47
N ARG A 175 -2.59 20.28 10.95
CA ARG A 175 -2.91 20.31 12.39
C ARG A 175 -3.01 18.90 12.98
N ARG A 176 -3.66 17.97 12.27
CA ARG A 176 -3.76 16.57 12.72
C ARG A 176 -2.39 15.90 12.79
N ASN A 177 -1.53 16.13 11.81
CA ASN A 177 -0.19 15.54 11.78
C ASN A 177 0.72 16.12 12.87
N LEU A 178 0.63 17.43 13.13
CA LEU A 178 1.34 18.06 14.25
C LEU A 178 0.90 17.47 15.59
N ALA A 179 -0.40 17.38 15.84
CA ALA A 179 -0.91 16.79 17.07
C ALA A 179 -0.53 15.30 17.23
N ALA A 180 -0.51 14.54 16.14
CA ALA A 180 -0.07 13.14 16.16
C ALA A 180 1.43 13.02 16.48
N ALA A 181 2.26 13.88 15.89
CA ALA A 181 3.70 13.91 16.16
C ALA A 181 4.01 14.36 17.59
N GLU A 182 3.28 15.34 18.13
CA GLU A 182 3.38 15.77 19.53
C GLU A 182 2.98 14.64 20.50
N ALA A 183 1.92 13.89 20.18
CA ALA A 183 1.50 12.75 20.98
C ALA A 183 2.49 11.58 20.93
N GLU A 184 3.07 11.30 19.76
CA GLU A 184 4.12 10.28 19.60
C GLU A 184 5.38 10.67 20.37
N ALA A 185 5.82 11.93 20.29
CA ALA A 185 6.96 12.43 21.07
C ALA A 185 6.70 12.39 22.59
N ALA A 186 5.48 12.68 23.03
CA ALA A 186 5.11 12.54 24.45
C ALA A 186 5.13 11.07 24.90
N ALA A 187 4.60 10.16 24.08
CA ALA A 187 4.62 8.73 24.39
C ALA A 187 6.04 8.16 24.41
N GLU A 188 6.92 8.60 23.51
CA GLU A 188 8.34 8.24 23.52
C GLU A 188 9.06 8.79 24.76
N ALA A 189 8.76 10.03 25.17
CA ALA A 189 9.31 10.61 26.39
C ALA A 189 8.85 9.87 27.65
N GLU A 190 7.55 9.56 27.76
CA GLU A 190 7.00 8.75 28.85
C GLU A 190 7.60 7.33 28.88
N ALA A 191 7.77 6.70 27.71
CA ALA A 191 8.42 5.39 27.62
C ALA A 191 9.90 5.44 28.01
N ALA A 192 10.62 6.51 27.65
CA ALA A 192 12.01 6.72 28.03
C ALA A 192 12.17 6.98 29.54
N GLU A 193 11.27 7.77 30.15
CA GLU A 193 11.24 8.00 31.60
C GLU A 193 10.93 6.70 32.36
N ALA A 194 9.93 5.94 31.93
CA ALA A 194 9.60 4.64 32.51
C ALA A 194 10.74 3.62 32.39
N ALA A 195 11.47 3.62 31.26
CA ALA A 195 12.65 2.78 31.08
C ALA A 195 13.80 3.18 32.02
N ALA A 196 14.02 4.48 32.24
CA ALA A 196 15.04 4.98 33.15
C ALA A 196 14.71 4.66 34.62
N GLU A 197 13.44 4.77 35.03
CA GLU A 197 12.98 4.36 36.36
C GLU A 197 13.16 2.85 36.58
N ALA A 198 12.81 2.03 35.58
CA ALA A 198 13.01 0.58 35.65
C ALA A 198 14.49 0.20 35.75
N GLU A 199 15.38 0.87 35.02
CA GLU A 199 16.84 0.65 35.13
C GLU A 199 17.38 1.08 36.51
N ALA A 200 16.90 2.20 37.06
CA ALA A 200 17.28 2.65 38.39
C ALA A 200 16.81 1.68 39.49
N ALA A 201 15.58 1.16 39.38
CA ALA A 201 15.06 0.13 40.29
C ALA A 201 15.90 -1.15 40.22
N ALA A 202 16.22 -1.64 39.02
CA ALA A 202 17.05 -2.84 38.83
C ALA A 202 18.47 -2.67 39.41
N LYS A 203 19.07 -1.48 39.27
CA LYS A 203 20.36 -1.14 39.90
C LYS A 203 20.27 -1.09 41.42
N GLY A 204 19.16 -0.57 41.96
CA GLY A 204 18.89 -0.56 43.40
C GLY A 204 18.79 -1.97 43.98
N GLU A 205 18.03 -2.85 43.34
CA GLU A 205 17.89 -4.25 43.75
C GLU A 205 19.22 -5.01 43.66
N ALA A 206 20.03 -4.76 42.62
CA ALA A 206 21.35 -5.37 42.48
C ALA A 206 22.32 -4.92 43.58
N ALA A 207 22.32 -3.63 43.94
CA ALA A 207 23.15 -3.09 45.01
C ALA A 207 22.74 -3.62 46.39
N GLU A 208 21.44 -3.78 46.65
CA GLU A 208 20.93 -4.38 47.89
C GLU A 208 21.30 -5.86 47.97
N ALA A 209 21.20 -6.61 46.87
CA ALA A 209 21.63 -8.00 46.80
C ALA A 209 23.14 -8.15 47.04
N GLU A 210 23.97 -7.27 46.47
CA GLU A 210 25.43 -7.26 46.70
C GLU A 210 25.77 -6.95 48.16
N ALA A 211 25.10 -5.95 48.77
CA ALA A 211 25.27 -5.62 50.18
C ALA A 211 24.83 -6.78 51.12
N ALA A 212 23.75 -7.48 50.78
CA ALA A 212 23.29 -8.66 51.51
C ALA A 212 24.30 -9.82 51.41
N GLN A 213 24.86 -10.06 50.23
CA GLN A 213 25.92 -11.07 50.02
C GLN A 213 27.20 -10.72 50.81
N ALA A 214 27.63 -9.46 50.80
CA ALA A 214 28.78 -9.01 51.60
C ALA A 214 28.54 -9.19 53.11
N THR A 215 27.33 -8.93 53.58
CA THR A 215 26.95 -9.14 54.99
C THR A 215 26.97 -10.61 55.36
N GLN A 216 26.42 -11.49 54.51
CA GLN A 216 26.47 -12.94 54.71
C GLN A 216 27.90 -13.48 54.71
N ALA A 217 28.76 -13.00 53.81
CA ALA A 217 30.18 -13.38 53.78
C ALA A 217 30.89 -13.00 55.09
N THR A 218 30.64 -11.79 55.60
CA THR A 218 31.22 -11.32 56.87
C THR A 218 30.74 -12.15 58.06
N GLN A 219 29.44 -12.49 58.11
CA GLN A 219 28.89 -13.37 59.16
C GLN A 219 29.45 -14.80 59.08
N ALA A 220 29.64 -15.33 57.87
CA ALA A 220 30.25 -16.64 57.67
C ALA A 220 31.72 -16.67 58.15
N GLU A 221 32.48 -15.61 57.88
CA GLU A 221 33.86 -15.48 58.35
C GLU A 221 33.93 -15.39 59.88
N GLN A 222 33.07 -14.58 60.51
CA GLN A 222 32.98 -14.49 61.97
C GLN A 222 32.58 -15.84 62.61
N ALA A 223 31.64 -16.58 62.01
CA ALA A 223 31.24 -17.89 62.47
C ALA A 223 32.40 -18.92 62.36
N ALA A 224 33.17 -18.86 61.27
CA ALA A 224 34.35 -19.69 61.08
C ALA A 224 35.44 -19.41 62.13
N GLN A 225 35.72 -18.13 62.41
CA GLN A 225 36.66 -17.72 63.46
C GLN A 225 36.18 -18.17 64.86
N ALA A 226 34.89 -18.03 65.17
CA ALA A 226 34.31 -18.50 66.43
C ALA A 226 34.40 -20.04 66.58
N ALA A 227 34.18 -20.79 65.50
CA ALA A 227 34.33 -22.24 65.49
C ALA A 227 35.78 -22.68 65.73
N GLN A 228 36.76 -21.99 65.12
CA GLN A 228 38.18 -22.22 65.37
C GLN A 228 38.57 -21.92 66.83
N ALA A 229 38.09 -20.79 67.39
CA ALA A 229 38.31 -20.46 68.79
C ALA A 229 37.70 -21.51 69.74
N ALA A 230 36.50 -22.03 69.44
CA ALA A 230 35.87 -23.09 70.23
C ALA A 230 36.64 -24.42 70.14
N GLN A 231 37.19 -24.77 68.98
CA GLN A 231 38.06 -25.94 68.81
C GLN A 231 39.36 -25.79 69.60
N ALA A 232 39.99 -24.62 69.58
CA ALA A 232 41.18 -24.32 70.38
C ALA A 232 40.89 -24.43 71.90
N ALA A 233 39.73 -23.91 72.34
CA ALA A 233 39.30 -24.02 73.74
C ALA A 233 39.04 -25.49 74.14
N ARG A 234 38.45 -26.31 73.26
CA ARG A 234 38.28 -27.76 73.50
C ARG A 234 39.61 -28.49 73.58
N ALA A 235 40.57 -28.17 72.70
CA ALA A 235 41.89 -28.76 72.73
C ALA A 235 42.64 -28.47 74.05
N ALA A 236 42.45 -27.27 74.62
CA ALA A 236 43.01 -26.91 75.93
C ALA A 236 42.40 -27.70 77.11
N GLN A 237 41.21 -28.29 76.95
CA GLN A 237 40.54 -29.08 78.00
C GLN A 237 40.87 -30.58 77.93
N VAL A 238 41.52 -31.06 76.86
CA VAL A 238 42.00 -32.44 76.77
C VAL A 238 43.25 -32.59 77.63
N THR A 239 43.02 -32.84 78.92
CA THR A 239 44.06 -33.27 79.86
C THR A 239 44.63 -34.59 79.35
N PRO A 240 45.97 -34.73 79.23
CA PRO A 240 46.56 -35.95 78.70
C PRO A 240 46.29 -37.11 79.65
N VAL A 241 45.40 -38.01 79.23
CA VAL A 241 45.24 -39.33 79.81
C VAL A 241 46.58 -40.05 79.62
N ALA A 242 47.31 -40.20 80.72
CA ALA A 242 48.58 -40.89 80.75
C ALA A 242 48.40 -42.33 80.23
N LEU A 243 49.00 -42.59 79.07
CA LEU A 243 49.08 -43.90 78.44
C LEU A 243 50.04 -44.78 79.26
N VAL A 244 49.48 -45.65 80.11
CA VAL A 244 50.21 -46.71 80.80
C VAL A 244 50.54 -47.79 79.76
N GLN A 245 51.79 -47.78 79.28
CA GLN A 245 52.36 -48.90 78.55
C GLN A 245 52.71 -50.03 79.53
N GLY A 246 52.16 -51.21 79.26
CA GLY A 246 52.67 -52.46 79.82
C GLY A 246 54.03 -52.81 79.22
N ALA A 247 54.96 -53.18 80.09
CA ALA A 247 56.07 -54.08 79.78
C ALA A 247 55.83 -55.35 80.62
N GLY A 248 55.95 -56.51 79.99
CA GLY A 248 55.83 -57.81 80.66
C GLY A 248 57.14 -58.30 81.30
N ALA A 249 57.01 -59.51 81.87
CA ALA A 249 58.00 -60.40 82.48
C ALA A 249 58.41 -60.11 83.93
#